data_AF-A0A6P1Z8W9-F1
#
_entry.id   AF-A0A6P1Z8W9-F1
#
_cell.length_a   1.000
_cell.length_b   1.000
_cell.length_c   1.000
_cell.angle_alpha   90.00
_cell.angle_beta   90.00
_cell.angle_gamma   90.00
#
_symmetry.space_group_name_H-M   'P 1'
#
loop_
_entity.id
_entity.type
_entity.pdbx_description
1 polymer ?
#
loop_
_entity_poly.entity_id
_entity_poly.type
_entity_poly.pdbx_seq_one_letter_code
_entity_poly.pdbx_strand_id
1 'polypeptide(L)'
;MLDALVHMVGEMVMTQSRLAQAVQGNEVTSIFNQVSEELERLTDVMLHNALGLRMMPVGTIVNSLPRLVRDLSGSLGQDVNFNTACAETAPDKTVIHQLNAPLLHILRNSMDQGSEPPETRTAAGKPAQGVVRLSARHSSGNVVITIEDDGKGLDPEKIREKAVSRGLISADAELG
;
A
#
# COMPACT_ATOMS: atom_id res chain seq x y z
N MET A 1 -22.21 -6.55 -0.75
CA MET A 1 -21.64 -5.39 -1.47
C MET A 1 -22.33 -5.18 -2.82
N LEU A 2 -22.44 -6.21 -3.67
CA LEU A 2 -23.17 -6.09 -4.94
C LEU A 2 -24.65 -5.75 -4.73
N ASP A 3 -25.32 -6.39 -3.75
CA ASP A 3 -26.73 -6.10 -3.43
C ASP A 3 -26.96 -4.65 -2.98
N ALA A 4 -25.98 -4.06 -2.28
CA ALA A 4 -26.03 -2.66 -1.89
C ALA A 4 -25.93 -1.74 -3.10
N LEU A 5 -25.04 -2.02 -4.05
CA LEU A 5 -24.96 -1.28 -5.32
C LEU A 5 -26.22 -1.42 -6.16
N VAL A 6 -26.78 -2.62 -6.26
CA VAL A 6 -28.03 -2.88 -6.99
C VAL A 6 -29.20 -2.11 -6.37
N HIS A 7 -29.30 -2.09 -5.03
CA HIS A 7 -30.29 -1.29 -4.32
C HIS A 7 -30.13 0.22 -4.58
N MET A 8 -28.90 0.72 -4.55
CA MET A 8 -28.58 2.14 -4.81
C MET A 8 -28.89 2.59 -6.24
N VAL A 9 -28.57 1.75 -7.23
CA VAL A 9 -28.93 2.00 -8.63
C VAL A 9 -30.46 2.05 -8.77
N GLY A 10 -31.19 1.20 -8.04
CA GLY A 10 -32.66 1.25 -7.97
C GLY A 10 -33.18 2.60 -7.44
N GLU A 11 -32.64 3.07 -6.32
CA GLU A 11 -32.98 4.38 -5.73
C GLU A 11 -32.64 5.55 -6.69
N MET A 12 -31.51 5.47 -7.40
CA MET A 12 -31.10 6.49 -8.37
C MET A 12 -32.04 6.56 -9.58
N VAL A 13 -32.46 5.41 -10.12
CA VAL A 13 -33.45 5.34 -11.21
C VAL A 13 -34.81 5.90 -10.77
N MET A 14 -35.24 5.60 -9.54
CA MET A 14 -36.46 6.15 -8.96
C MET A 14 -36.38 7.68 -8.81
N THR A 15 -35.24 8.18 -8.37
CA THR A 15 -34.98 9.62 -8.20
C THR A 15 -34.95 10.35 -9.55
N GLN A 16 -34.33 9.76 -10.58
CA GLN A 16 -34.35 10.27 -11.96
C GLN A 16 -35.78 10.32 -12.53
N SER A 17 -36.60 9.30 -12.25
CA SER A 17 -38.01 9.26 -12.66
C SER A 17 -38.83 10.39 -12.03
N ARG A 18 -38.63 10.65 -10.73
CA ARG A 18 -39.24 11.79 -10.02
C ARG A 18 -38.79 13.14 -10.60
N LEU A 19 -37.51 13.28 -10.95
CA LEU A 19 -37.00 14.48 -11.63
C LEU A 19 -37.72 14.73 -12.96
N ALA A 20 -37.83 13.68 -13.78
CA ALA A 20 -38.46 13.76 -15.09
C ALA A 20 -39.94 14.16 -14.98
N GLN A 21 -40.65 13.68 -13.96
CA GLN A 21 -42.03 14.08 -13.67
C GLN A 21 -42.14 15.53 -13.18
N ALA A 22 -41.23 15.97 -12.32
CA ALA A 22 -41.21 17.34 -11.80
C ALA A 22 -40.96 18.39 -12.90
N VAL A 23 -40.05 18.10 -13.83
CA VAL A 23 -39.77 18.96 -14.99
C VAL A 23 -40.98 19.08 -15.92
N GLN A 24 -41.84 18.06 -16.00
CA GLN A 24 -43.09 18.12 -16.78
C GLN A 24 -44.22 18.92 -16.08
N GLY A 25 -44.13 19.12 -14.76
CA GLY A 25 -45.18 19.73 -13.93
C GLY A 25 -45.05 21.24 -13.64
N ASN A 26 -43.98 21.91 -14.09
CA ASN A 26 -43.69 23.33 -13.80
C ASN A 26 -43.48 23.71 -12.31
N GLU A 27 -43.32 22.73 -11.40
CA GLU A 27 -42.91 22.94 -10.00
C GLU A 27 -41.38 22.91 -9.85
N VAL A 28 -40.70 23.76 -10.63
CA VAL A 28 -39.30 23.55 -11.02
C VAL A 28 -38.29 23.76 -9.89
N THR A 29 -38.57 24.56 -8.85
CA THR A 29 -37.48 25.02 -7.95
C THR A 29 -37.32 24.18 -6.67
N SER A 30 -38.40 23.83 -5.96
CA SER A 30 -38.24 23.08 -4.69
C SER A 30 -38.04 21.58 -4.92
N ILE A 31 -38.71 21.00 -5.91
CA ILE A 31 -38.58 19.57 -6.23
C ILE A 31 -37.21 19.30 -6.85
N PHE A 32 -36.69 20.22 -7.66
CA PHE A 32 -35.34 20.10 -8.22
C PHE A 32 -34.27 20.09 -7.13
N ASN A 33 -34.34 20.98 -6.13
CA ASN A 33 -33.37 20.99 -5.03
C ASN A 33 -33.41 19.69 -4.21
N GLN A 34 -34.60 19.18 -3.88
CA GLN A 34 -34.75 17.91 -3.16
C GLN A 34 -34.20 16.72 -3.96
N VAL A 35 -34.44 16.71 -5.26
CA VAL A 35 -33.93 15.65 -6.14
C VAL A 35 -32.42 15.76 -6.34
N SER A 36 -31.86 16.97 -6.41
CA SER A 36 -30.41 17.19 -6.50
C SER A 36 -29.69 16.74 -5.24
N GLU A 37 -30.20 17.07 -4.04
CA GLU A 37 -29.63 16.59 -2.77
C GLU A 37 -29.67 15.06 -2.66
N GLU A 38 -30.77 14.43 -3.08
CA GLU A 38 -30.88 12.97 -3.04
C GLU A 38 -29.97 12.29 -4.08
N LEU A 39 -29.80 12.88 -5.27
CA LEU A 39 -28.83 12.40 -6.25
C LEU A 39 -27.38 12.52 -5.77
N GLU A 40 -27.02 13.63 -5.11
CA GLU A 40 -25.69 13.83 -4.54
C GLU A 40 -25.40 12.76 -3.49
N ARG A 41 -26.33 12.54 -2.56
CA ARG A 41 -26.24 11.49 -1.54
C ARG A 41 -26.11 10.10 -2.15
N LEU A 42 -26.95 9.76 -3.13
CA LEU A 42 -26.90 8.45 -3.79
C LEU A 42 -25.60 8.23 -4.56
N THR A 43 -25.08 9.29 -5.18
CA THR A 43 -23.80 9.26 -5.91
C THR A 43 -22.63 9.01 -4.95
N ASP A 44 -22.61 9.67 -3.79
CA ASP A 44 -21.58 9.47 -2.77
C ASP A 44 -21.55 8.04 -2.24
N VAL A 45 -22.71 7.48 -1.92
CA VAL A 45 -22.79 6.09 -1.42
C VAL A 45 -22.43 5.09 -2.55
N MET A 46 -22.81 5.38 -3.80
CA MET A 46 -22.44 4.55 -4.95
C MET A 46 -20.92 4.57 -5.18
N LEU A 47 -20.29 5.75 -5.12
CA LEU A 47 -18.84 5.91 -5.22
C LEU A 47 -18.14 5.15 -4.10
N HIS A 48 -18.62 5.26 -2.86
CA HIS A 48 -18.07 4.54 -1.71
C HIS A 48 -18.13 3.01 -1.90
N ASN A 49 -19.28 2.48 -2.32
CA ASN A 49 -19.43 1.05 -2.54
C ASN A 49 -18.61 0.55 -3.74
N ALA A 50 -18.48 1.34 -4.80
CA ALA A 50 -17.67 1.01 -5.97
C ALA A 50 -16.17 0.99 -5.63
N LEU A 51 -15.69 1.92 -4.79
CA LEU A 51 -14.33 1.89 -4.24
C LEU A 51 -14.09 0.62 -3.41
N GLY A 52 -15.09 0.19 -2.63
CA GLY A 52 -15.03 -1.06 -1.89
C GLY A 52 -14.86 -2.31 -2.77
N LEU A 53 -15.47 -2.36 -3.96
CA LEU A 53 -15.29 -3.49 -4.89
C LEU A 53 -13.87 -3.62 -5.45
N ARG A 54 -13.10 -2.52 -5.42
CA ARG A 54 -11.72 -2.49 -5.89
C ARG A 54 -10.74 -2.92 -4.80
N MET A 55 -11.18 -3.11 -3.56
CA MET A 55 -10.32 -3.51 -2.47
C MET A 55 -9.87 -4.97 -2.60
N MET A 56 -8.57 -5.21 -2.39
CA MET A 56 -7.97 -6.55 -2.44
C MET A 56 -7.16 -6.80 -1.17
N PRO A 57 -7.23 -8.00 -0.56
CA PRO A 57 -6.40 -8.33 0.59
C PRO A 57 -4.90 -8.13 0.28
N VAL A 58 -4.17 -7.43 1.15
CA VAL A 58 -2.70 -7.27 1.02
C VAL A 58 -2.00 -8.63 0.90
N GLY A 59 -2.55 -9.66 1.56
CA GLY A 59 -2.08 -11.04 1.49
C GLY A 59 -1.86 -11.57 0.08
N THR A 60 -2.60 -11.09 -0.92
CA THR A 60 -2.46 -11.56 -2.32
C THR A 60 -1.07 -11.29 -2.90
N ILE A 61 -0.45 -10.14 -2.61
CA ILE A 61 0.94 -9.87 -3.00
C ILE A 61 1.91 -10.65 -2.14
N VAL A 62 1.66 -10.65 -0.83
CA VAL A 62 2.51 -11.25 0.19
C VAL A 62 2.74 -12.73 -0.08
N ASN A 63 1.75 -13.43 -0.64
CA ASN A 63 1.89 -14.85 -1.01
C ASN A 63 2.95 -15.13 -2.08
N SER A 64 3.29 -14.16 -2.93
CA SER A 64 4.31 -14.33 -3.97
C SER A 64 5.73 -14.01 -3.49
N LEU A 65 5.87 -13.16 -2.47
CA LEU A 65 7.15 -12.65 -1.98
C LEU A 65 8.09 -13.71 -1.37
N PRO A 66 7.62 -14.71 -0.59
CA PRO A 66 8.51 -15.73 -0.02
C PRO A 66 9.31 -16.50 -1.08
N ARG A 67 8.71 -16.75 -2.25
CA ARG A 67 9.40 -17.42 -3.36
C ARG A 67 10.49 -16.52 -3.93
N LEU A 68 10.17 -15.26 -4.18
CA LEU A 68 11.12 -14.28 -4.72
C LEU A 68 12.28 -13.99 -3.77
N VAL A 69 12.02 -13.92 -2.46
CA VAL A 69 13.06 -13.78 -1.45
C VAL A 69 13.96 -15.00 -1.44
N ARG A 70 13.41 -16.22 -1.51
CA ARG A 70 14.21 -17.45 -1.57
C ARG A 70 15.11 -17.51 -2.81
N ASP A 71 14.58 -17.13 -3.97
CA ASP A 71 15.35 -17.08 -5.21
C ASP A 71 16.48 -16.05 -5.12
N LEU A 72 16.21 -14.88 -4.53
CA LEU A 72 17.19 -13.84 -4.30
C LEU A 72 18.27 -14.27 -3.31
N SER A 73 17.89 -14.88 -2.18
CA SER A 73 18.81 -15.47 -1.19
C SER A 73 19.79 -16.45 -1.84
N GLY A 74 19.28 -17.32 -2.73
CA GLY A 74 20.12 -18.25 -3.48
C GLY A 74 21.11 -17.56 -4.41
N SER A 75 20.67 -16.50 -5.12
CA SER A 75 21.53 -15.73 -6.02
C SER A 75 22.63 -14.92 -5.30
N LEU A 76 22.36 -14.48 -4.07
CA LEU A 76 23.29 -13.70 -3.24
C LEU A 76 24.16 -14.57 -2.33
N GLY A 77 23.88 -15.88 -2.23
CA GLY A 77 24.59 -16.80 -1.34
C GLY A 77 24.36 -16.53 0.15
N GLN A 78 23.17 -16.05 0.50
CA GLN A 78 22.80 -15.65 1.87
C GLN A 78 21.65 -16.52 2.37
N ASP A 79 21.65 -16.84 3.67
CA ASP A 79 20.52 -17.50 4.33
C ASP A 79 19.66 -16.46 5.05
N VAL A 80 18.41 -16.29 4.58
CA VAL A 80 17.47 -15.28 5.08
C VAL A 80 16.12 -15.93 5.34
N ASN A 81 15.61 -15.74 6.55
CA ASN A 81 14.26 -16.08 6.94
C ASN A 81 13.31 -14.91 6.66
N PHE A 82 12.31 -15.14 5.81
CA PHE A 82 11.31 -14.13 5.45
C PHE A 82 10.01 -14.36 6.22
N ASN A 83 9.67 -13.41 7.08
CA ASN A 83 8.47 -13.45 7.92
C ASN A 83 7.42 -12.46 7.42
N THR A 84 6.16 -12.88 7.40
CA THR A 84 5.04 -12.03 6.97
C THR A 84 4.00 -11.90 8.07
N ALA A 85 3.56 -10.67 8.33
CA ALA A 85 2.55 -10.35 9.33
C ALA A 85 1.60 -9.30 8.76
N CYS A 86 0.66 -9.74 7.92
CA CYS A 86 -0.34 -8.86 7.32
C CYS A 86 -1.69 -9.11 7.98
N ALA A 87 -2.28 -8.07 8.58
CA ALA A 87 -3.67 -8.10 8.99
C ALA A 87 -4.59 -8.21 7.75
N GLU A 88 -5.88 -8.48 7.95
CA GLU A 88 -6.94 -8.34 6.93
C GLU A 88 -7.09 -6.86 6.50
N THR A 89 -6.07 -6.38 5.82
CA THR A 89 -5.97 -5.04 5.25
C THR A 89 -6.31 -5.17 3.77
N ALA A 90 -7.21 -4.31 3.28
CA ALA A 90 -7.73 -4.42 1.93
C ALA A 90 -7.64 -3.07 1.19
N PRO A 91 -6.46 -2.64 0.72
CA PRO A 91 -6.31 -1.44 -0.10
C PRO A 91 -6.82 -1.65 -1.54
N ASP A 92 -6.94 -0.55 -2.29
CA ASP A 92 -7.33 -0.59 -3.71
C ASP A 92 -6.37 -1.43 -4.56
N LYS A 93 -6.92 -2.27 -5.43
CA LYS A 93 -6.19 -3.17 -6.33
C LYS A 93 -5.13 -2.46 -7.19
N THR A 94 -5.38 -1.23 -7.63
CA THR A 94 -4.40 -0.47 -8.42
C THR A 94 -3.18 -0.07 -7.58
N VAL A 95 -3.40 0.33 -6.33
CA VAL A 95 -2.32 0.62 -5.37
C VAL A 95 -1.51 -0.63 -5.10
N ILE A 96 -2.17 -1.77 -4.84
CA ILE A 96 -1.54 -3.09 -4.71
C ILE A 96 -0.62 -3.37 -5.90
N HIS A 97 -1.13 -3.30 -7.14
CA HIS A 97 -0.30 -3.56 -8.31
C HIS A 97 0.90 -2.62 -8.47
N GLN A 98 0.74 -1.34 -8.14
CA GLN A 98 1.82 -0.36 -8.18
C GLN A 98 2.89 -0.63 -7.12
N LEU A 99 2.54 -1.24 -5.98
CA LEU A 99 3.46 -1.54 -4.89
C LEU A 99 4.36 -2.76 -5.15
N ASN A 100 4.03 -3.65 -6.09
CA ASN A 100 4.81 -4.86 -6.35
C ASN A 100 6.29 -4.55 -6.65
N ALA A 101 6.57 -3.66 -7.61
CA ALA A 101 7.94 -3.34 -8.00
C ALA A 101 8.71 -2.60 -6.88
N PRO A 102 8.15 -1.57 -6.21
CA PRO A 102 8.77 -0.94 -5.04
C PRO A 102 9.08 -1.91 -3.90
N LEU A 103 8.16 -2.81 -3.54
CA LEU A 103 8.38 -3.77 -2.46
C LEU A 103 9.53 -4.73 -2.79
N LEU A 104 9.59 -5.21 -4.03
CA LEU A 104 10.71 -6.05 -4.48
C LEU A 104 12.04 -5.29 -4.47
N HIS A 105 12.03 -4.02 -4.86
CA HIS A 105 13.23 -3.19 -4.78
C HIS A 105 13.68 -3.00 -3.32
N ILE A 106 12.77 -2.69 -2.40
CA ILE A 106 13.12 -2.54 -0.97
C ILE A 106 13.66 -3.85 -0.40
N LEU A 107 13.01 -4.98 -0.68
CA LEU A 107 13.48 -6.29 -0.25
C LEU A 107 14.87 -6.60 -0.83
N ARG A 108 15.09 -6.30 -2.12
CA ARG A 108 16.40 -6.45 -2.73
C ARG A 108 17.45 -5.56 -2.05
N ASN A 109 17.16 -4.30 -1.78
CA ASN A 109 18.10 -3.42 -1.08
C ASN A 109 18.41 -3.94 0.32
N SER A 110 17.40 -4.45 1.03
CA SER A 110 17.58 -5.04 2.36
C SER A 110 18.49 -6.27 2.31
N MET A 111 18.46 -7.05 1.22
CA MET A 111 19.29 -8.25 1.07
C MET A 111 20.67 -7.95 0.45
N ASP A 112 20.75 -7.06 -0.54
CA ASP A 112 22.00 -6.68 -1.19
C ASP A 112 22.90 -5.85 -0.26
N GLN A 113 22.29 -4.95 0.52
CA GLN A 113 23.00 -3.99 1.36
C GLN A 113 22.82 -4.24 2.86
N GLY A 114 21.83 -5.02 3.29
CA GLY A 114 21.61 -5.31 4.70
C GLY A 114 22.25 -6.62 5.17
N SER A 115 22.23 -7.69 4.37
CA SER A 115 22.74 -8.99 4.85
C SER A 115 24.26 -9.10 4.79
N GLU A 116 24.81 -9.40 5.94
CA GLU A 116 26.21 -9.76 6.15
C GLU A 116 26.37 -11.28 5.96
N PRO A 117 27.52 -11.78 5.47
CA PRO A 117 27.79 -13.21 5.44
C PRO A 117 27.61 -13.86 6.82
N PRO A 118 27.22 -15.15 6.91
CA PRO A 118 26.98 -15.83 8.18
C PRO A 118 28.14 -15.70 9.17
N GLU A 119 29.38 -15.73 8.66
CA GLU A 119 30.62 -15.57 9.43
C GLU A 119 30.72 -14.18 10.07
N THR A 120 30.45 -13.12 9.28
CA THR A 120 30.42 -11.73 9.74
C THR A 120 29.31 -11.50 10.77
N ARG A 121 28.11 -12.08 10.54
CA ARG A 121 26.99 -12.01 11.49
C ARG A 121 27.34 -12.64 12.83
N THR A 122 27.95 -13.83 12.80
CA THR A 122 28.35 -14.56 14.00
C THR A 122 29.45 -13.80 14.76
N ALA A 123 30.41 -13.19 14.05
CA ALA A 123 31.44 -12.35 14.65
C ALA A 123 30.84 -11.08 15.33
N ALA A 124 29.73 -10.56 14.81
CA ALA A 124 28.97 -9.47 15.40
C ALA A 124 27.95 -9.91 16.48
N GLY A 125 27.93 -11.19 16.86
CA GLY A 125 26.99 -11.74 17.86
C GLY A 125 25.56 -11.91 17.38
N LYS A 126 25.30 -11.81 16.07
CA LYS A 126 23.99 -12.01 15.45
C LYS A 126 23.77 -13.46 15.02
N PRO A 127 22.51 -13.92 14.86
CA PRO A 127 22.20 -15.22 14.26
C PRO A 127 22.77 -15.34 12.84
N ALA A 128 23.27 -16.52 12.48
CA ALA A 128 23.82 -16.80 11.15
C ALA A 128 22.80 -16.58 10.01
N GLN A 129 21.53 -16.92 10.26
CA GLN A 129 20.42 -16.64 9.36
C GLN A 129 19.91 -15.20 9.60
N GLY A 130 19.85 -14.41 8.52
CA GLY A 130 19.25 -13.08 8.55
C GLY A 130 17.74 -13.13 8.64
N VAL A 131 17.11 -12.06 9.12
CA VAL A 131 15.65 -11.96 9.20
C VAL A 131 15.18 -10.72 8.45
N VAL A 132 14.23 -10.94 7.55
CA VAL A 132 13.47 -9.85 6.91
C VAL A 132 11.99 -10.06 7.24
N ARG A 133 11.34 -9.01 7.74
CA ARG A 133 9.93 -9.03 8.11
C ARG A 133 9.16 -8.03 7.26
N LEU A 134 8.06 -8.47 6.67
CA LEU A 134 7.06 -7.60 6.06
C LEU A 134 5.79 -7.62 6.89
N SER A 135 5.31 -6.45 7.29
CA SER A 135 4.03 -6.30 7.98
C SER A 135 3.15 -5.24 7.33
N ALA A 136 1.84 -5.42 7.47
CA ALA A 136 0.83 -4.47 7.00
C ALA A 136 -0.29 -4.32 8.03
N ARG A 137 -0.60 -3.06 8.38
CA ARG A 137 -1.65 -2.72 9.36
C ARG A 137 -2.44 -1.49 8.93
N HIS A 138 -3.72 -1.43 9.32
CA HIS A 138 -4.49 -0.20 9.25
C HIS A 138 -4.08 0.73 10.40
N SER A 139 -3.84 2.01 10.09
CA SER A 139 -3.53 3.05 11.07
C SER A 139 -4.11 4.38 10.58
N SER A 140 -5.07 4.94 11.32
CA SER A 140 -5.65 6.27 11.08
C SER A 140 -6.12 6.49 9.63
N GLY A 141 -6.88 5.55 9.07
CA GLY A 141 -7.37 5.62 7.69
C GLY A 141 -6.35 5.25 6.60
N ASN A 142 -5.09 5.01 6.97
CA ASN A 142 -4.04 4.58 6.05
C ASN A 142 -3.73 3.10 6.22
N VAL A 143 -3.14 2.49 5.19
CA VAL A 143 -2.47 1.20 5.29
C VAL A 143 -0.97 1.46 5.43
N VAL A 144 -0.41 1.09 6.58
CA VAL A 144 1.02 1.19 6.85
C VAL A 144 1.66 -0.16 6.53
N ILE A 145 2.53 -0.17 5.53
CA ILE A 145 3.37 -1.31 5.18
C ILE A 145 4.76 -1.05 5.75
N THR A 146 5.27 -2.00 6.51
CA THR A 146 6.59 -1.90 7.15
C THR A 146 7.44 -3.09 6.70
N ILE A 147 8.64 -2.81 6.21
CA ILE A 147 9.68 -3.80 5.94
C ILE A 147 10.80 -3.54 6.94
N GLU A 148 11.21 -4.57 7.67
CA GLU A 148 12.27 -4.52 8.68
C GLU A 148 13.30 -5.61 8.36
N ASP A 149 14.58 -5.28 8.47
CA ASP A 149 15.69 -6.23 8.38
C ASP A 149 16.61 -6.10 9.61
N ASP A 150 17.31 -7.18 9.94
CA ASP A 150 18.31 -7.23 11.02
C ASP A 150 19.76 -7.13 10.50
N GLY A 151 19.93 -6.48 9.35
CA GLY A 151 21.19 -6.32 8.67
C GLY A 151 22.17 -5.38 9.36
N LYS A 152 23.19 -4.94 8.63
CA LYS A 152 24.19 -3.96 9.12
C LYS A 152 23.64 -2.54 9.27
N GLY A 153 22.41 -2.30 8.80
CA GLY A 153 21.83 -0.96 8.75
C GLY A 153 22.50 -0.06 7.71
N LEU A 154 22.13 1.21 7.76
CA LEU A 154 22.66 2.23 6.87
C LEU A 154 23.93 2.85 7.46
N ASP A 155 24.98 2.92 6.64
CA ASP A 155 26.26 3.56 7.00
C ASP A 155 26.16 5.09 6.77
N PRO A 156 26.08 5.90 7.84
CA PRO A 156 25.83 7.34 7.72
C PRO A 156 26.93 8.05 6.94
N GLU A 157 28.19 7.63 7.11
CA GLU A 157 29.33 8.23 6.42
C GLU A 157 29.30 7.94 4.93
N LYS A 158 29.01 6.70 4.53
CA LYS A 158 28.85 6.37 3.09
C LYS A 158 27.68 7.12 2.46
N ILE A 159 26.58 7.30 3.20
CA ILE A 159 25.43 8.07 2.72
C ILE A 159 25.85 9.53 2.52
N ARG A 160 26.54 10.12 3.49
CA ARG A 160 27.05 11.49 3.42
C ARG A 160 28.00 11.67 2.24
N GLU A 161 29.00 10.82 2.06
CA GLU A 161 29.93 10.86 0.92
C GLU A 161 29.19 10.80 -0.43
N LYS A 162 28.18 9.92 -0.52
CA LYS A 162 27.39 9.77 -1.74
C LYS A 162 26.44 10.94 -1.99
N ALA A 163 25.94 11.58 -0.94
CA ALA A 163 25.11 12.78 -1.03
C ALA A 163 25.95 14.01 -1.43
N VAL A 164 27.15 14.17 -0.85
CA VAL A 164 28.11 15.23 -1.22
C VAL A 164 28.57 15.08 -2.66
N SER A 165 28.97 13.87 -3.08
CA SER A 165 29.41 13.62 -4.47
C SER A 165 28.30 13.82 -5.51
N ARG A 166 27.03 13.72 -5.11
CA ARG A 166 25.86 14.02 -5.94
C ARG A 166 25.39 15.48 -5.83
N GLY A 167 26.07 16.31 -5.04
CA GLY A 167 25.72 17.71 -4.83
C GLY A 167 24.41 17.92 -4.07
N LEU A 168 23.92 16.91 -3.35
CA LEU A 168 22.67 16.98 -2.59
C LEU A 168 22.85 17.73 -1.25
N ILE A 169 24.06 17.68 -0.68
CA ILE A 169 24.44 18.40 0.55
C ILE A 169 25.86 18.95 0.40
N SER A 170 26.17 20.04 1.10
CA SER A 170 27.54 20.52 1.25
C SER A 170 28.37 19.59 2.13
N ALA A 171 29.69 19.56 1.94
CA ALA A 171 30.59 18.75 2.76
C ALA A 171 30.48 19.06 4.27
N ASP A 172 30.10 20.29 4.60
CA ASP A 172 29.96 20.83 5.96
C ASP A 172 28.52 20.78 6.51
N ALA A 173 27.59 20.11 5.83
CA ALA A 173 26.21 20.01 6.31
C ALA A 173 26.13 19.12 7.58
N GLU A 174 25.65 19.67 8.70
CA GLU A 174 25.31 18.89 9.90
C GLU A 174 24.00 18.12 9.67
N LEU A 175 24.07 16.79 9.68
CA LEU A 175 22.90 15.91 9.66
C LEU A 175 22.43 15.71 11.11
N GLY A 176 21.31 16.32 11.46
CA GLY A 176 20.67 16.21 12.78
C GLY A 176 19.87 14.92 12.97
#